data_AF-A0A7Y2V345-F1
#
_entry.id   AF-A0A7Y2V345-F1
#
_cell.length_a   1.000
_cell.length_b   1.000
_cell.length_c   1.000
_cell.angle_alpha   90.00
_cell.angle_beta   90.00
_cell.angle_gamma   90.00
#
_symmetry.space_group_name_H-M   'P 1'
#
loop_
_entity.id
_entity.type
_entity.pdbx_description
1 polymer ?
#
loop_
_entity_poly.entity_id
_entity_poly.type
_entity_poly.pdbx_seq_one_letter_code
_entity_poly.pdbx_strand_id
1 'polypeptide(L)'
;MNIIITPFNEDLKDDKIFKRYSKISFAIGLIGVIMVLTDWNHLCGLEPVVITFSLFINIHIIKLIMNLSFKLTKKEGFFYSRGNLEDGIYTKNNGNLNEVGYYKRYSFFLIAIPSLLILTLLILAREFLC
;
A
#
# COMPACT_ATOMS: atom_id res chain seq x y z
N MET A 1 7.92 2.13 13.58
CA MET A 1 7.07 2.42 12.41
C MET A 1 6.84 1.21 11.48
N ASN A 2 7.36 0.00 11.79
CA ASN A 2 7.13 -1.22 11.00
C ASN A 2 6.03 -2.16 11.57
N ILE A 3 5.36 -1.79 12.68
CA ILE A 3 4.40 -2.66 13.38
C ILE A 3 2.95 -2.36 12.96
N ILE A 4 2.67 -1.14 12.48
CA ILE A 4 1.31 -0.69 12.16
C ILE A 4 0.95 -0.97 10.69
N ILE A 5 1.91 -1.20 9.80
CA ILE A 5 1.62 -1.37 8.35
C ILE A 5 1.30 -2.85 8.02
N THR A 6 1.86 -3.78 8.78
CA THR A 6 1.86 -5.22 8.50
C THR A 6 0.52 -5.92 8.63
N PRO A 7 -0.26 -5.74 9.72
CA PRO A 7 -1.56 -6.42 9.85
C PRO A 7 -2.61 -5.84 8.89
N PHE A 8 -2.45 -4.57 8.50
CA PHE A 8 -3.36 -3.90 7.57
C PHE A 8 -3.26 -4.43 6.15
N ASN A 9 -2.08 -4.87 5.71
CA ASN A 9 -1.89 -5.39 4.37
C ASN A 9 -2.72 -6.66 4.17
N GLU A 10 -2.63 -7.61 5.11
CA GLU A 10 -3.38 -8.87 5.01
C GLU A 10 -4.90 -8.64 4.99
N ASP A 11 -5.39 -7.64 5.74
CA ASP A 11 -6.80 -7.28 5.77
C ASP A 11 -7.32 -6.68 4.45
N LEU A 12 -6.45 -6.24 3.53
CA LEU A 12 -6.86 -5.78 2.20
C LEU A 12 -7.36 -6.91 1.31
N LYS A 13 -7.14 -8.17 1.68
CA LYS A 13 -7.71 -9.32 0.96
C LYS A 13 -9.23 -9.35 1.08
N ASP A 14 -9.80 -8.94 2.21
CA ASP A 14 -11.25 -8.79 2.38
C ASP A 14 -11.77 -7.57 1.60
N ASP A 15 -12.72 -7.79 0.69
CA ASP A 15 -13.26 -6.75 -0.18
C ASP A 15 -14.07 -5.67 0.55
N LYS A 16 -14.72 -6.00 1.67
CA LYS A 16 -15.45 -5.02 2.49
C LYS A 16 -14.46 -4.10 3.19
N ILE A 17 -13.39 -4.67 3.75
CA ILE A 17 -12.32 -3.90 4.41
C ILE A 17 -11.58 -3.03 3.38
N PHE A 18 -11.19 -3.60 2.24
CA PHE A 18 -10.60 -2.86 1.13
C PHE A 18 -11.46 -1.67 0.70
N LYS A 19 -12.77 -1.87 0.44
CA LYS A 19 -13.68 -0.79 0.05
C LYS A 19 -13.77 0.30 1.12
N ARG A 20 -13.77 -0.07 2.41
CA ARG A 20 -13.80 0.89 3.51
C ARG A 20 -12.53 1.74 3.54
N TYR A 21 -11.35 1.12 3.49
CA TYR A 21 -10.08 1.85 3.51
C TYR A 21 -9.84 2.65 2.23
N SER A 22 -10.27 2.15 1.07
CA SER A 22 -10.26 2.90 -0.19
C SER A 22 -11.06 4.20 -0.08
N LYS A 23 -12.29 4.17 0.46
CA LYS A 23 -13.09 5.38 0.65
C LYS A 23 -12.46 6.38 1.62
N ILE A 24 -11.95 5.89 2.77
CA ILE A 24 -11.34 6.75 3.78
C ILE A 24 -10.05 7.39 3.25
N SER A 25 -9.18 6.60 2.63
CA SER A 25 -7.93 7.10 2.05
C SER A 25 -8.16 8.06 0.88
N PHE A 26 -9.21 7.84 0.08
CA PHE A 26 -9.61 8.81 -0.95
C PHE A 26 -10.02 10.15 -0.35
N ALA A 27 -10.84 10.13 0.71
CA ALA A 27 -11.24 11.34 1.42
C ALA A 27 -10.05 12.09 2.03
N ILE A 28 -9.06 11.36 2.58
CA ILE A 28 -7.80 11.94 3.05
C ILE A 28 -7.01 12.58 1.89
N GLY A 29 -6.95 11.93 0.73
CA GLY A 29 -6.31 12.48 -0.47
C GLY A 29 -6.89 13.82 -0.90
N LEU A 30 -8.22 13.99 -0.81
CA LEU A 30 -8.88 15.27 -1.13
C LEU A 30 -8.40 16.43 -0.24
N ILE A 31 -7.93 16.15 0.98
CA ILE A 31 -7.34 17.18 1.85
C ILE A 31 -6.10 17.79 1.20
N GLY A 32 -5.25 16.99 0.55
CA GLY A 32 -4.08 17.52 -0.15
C GLY A 32 -4.45 18.40 -1.34
N VAL A 33 -5.55 18.10 -2.03
CA VAL A 33 -6.07 18.95 -3.11
C VAL A 33 -6.52 20.30 -2.53
N ILE A 34 -7.25 20.29 -1.41
CA ILE A 34 -7.64 21.52 -0.72
C ILE A 34 -6.40 22.32 -0.31
N MET A 35 -5.39 21.65 0.27
CA MET A 35 -4.14 22.30 0.68
C MET A 35 -3.40 22.99 -0.48
N VAL A 36 -3.46 22.44 -1.69
CA VAL A 36 -2.90 23.08 -2.89
C VAL A 36 -3.78 24.24 -3.36
N LEU A 37 -5.10 24.07 -3.38
CA LEU A 37 -6.02 25.11 -3.86
C LEU A 37 -6.08 26.34 -2.96
N THR A 38 -5.81 26.19 -1.66
CA THR A 38 -5.84 27.29 -0.69
C THR A 38 -4.46 27.82 -0.33
N ASP A 39 -3.40 27.39 -1.03
CA ASP A 39 -1.99 27.64 -0.68
C ASP A 39 -1.68 27.35 0.80
N TRP A 40 -2.41 26.40 1.39
CA TRP A 40 -2.32 26.08 2.82
C TRP A 40 -1.27 24.99 3.05
N ASN A 41 -0.08 25.19 2.52
CA ASN A 41 1.04 24.28 2.73
C ASN A 41 2.38 24.97 2.46
N HIS A 42 3.45 24.44 3.07
CA HIS A 42 4.84 24.88 2.84
C HIS A 42 5.59 23.99 1.84
N LEU A 43 4.89 23.02 1.25
CA LEU A 43 5.45 22.07 0.28
C LEU A 43 5.27 22.63 -1.12
N CYS A 44 6.02 22.08 -2.07
CA CYS A 44 6.05 22.66 -3.40
C CYS A 44 5.06 21.97 -4.35
N GLY A 45 4.33 22.76 -5.13
CA GLY A 45 3.43 22.29 -6.19
C GLY A 45 2.44 21.21 -5.70
N LEU A 46 2.51 20.02 -6.31
CA LEU A 46 1.61 18.90 -6.02
C LEU A 46 2.13 17.94 -4.93
N GLU A 47 3.25 18.23 -4.26
CA GLU A 47 3.77 17.38 -3.18
C GLU A 47 2.72 17.06 -2.09
N PRO A 48 1.88 18.00 -1.61
CA PRO A 48 0.81 17.68 -0.65
C PRO A 48 -0.20 16.67 -1.19
N VAL A 49 -0.54 16.76 -2.46
CA VAL A 49 -1.49 15.84 -3.13
C VAL A 49 -0.88 14.45 -3.18
N VAL A 50 0.38 14.32 -3.60
CA VAL A 50 1.06 13.02 -3.69
C VAL A 50 1.18 12.38 -2.29
N ILE A 51 1.55 13.15 -1.27
CA ILE A 51 1.69 12.64 0.11
C ILE A 51 0.32 12.18 0.65
N THR A 52 -0.73 12.97 0.49
CA THR A 52 -2.05 12.62 1.04
C THR A 52 -2.72 11.48 0.27
N PHE A 53 -2.59 11.44 -1.06
CA PHE A 53 -3.06 10.32 -1.89
C PHE A 53 -2.18 9.07 -1.78
N SER A 54 -0.98 9.14 -1.19
CA SER A 54 -0.08 7.99 -1.04
C SER A 54 -0.76 6.79 -0.38
N LEU A 55 -1.61 7.02 0.62
CA LEU A 55 -2.38 5.97 1.29
C LEU A 55 -3.36 5.29 0.33
N PHE A 56 -4.09 6.08 -0.46
CA PHE A 56 -5.04 5.58 -1.44
C PHE A 56 -4.34 4.76 -2.52
N ILE A 57 -3.24 5.30 -3.06
CA ILE A 57 -2.40 4.66 -4.07
C ILE A 57 -1.84 3.32 -3.52
N ASN A 58 -1.28 3.34 -2.31
CA ASN A 58 -0.74 2.13 -1.67
C ASN A 58 -1.78 1.02 -1.54
N ILE A 59 -2.97 1.33 -1.04
CA ILE A 59 -4.04 0.34 -0.85
C ILE A 59 -4.42 -0.33 -2.19
N HIS A 60 -4.53 0.44 -3.27
CA HIS A 60 -4.89 -0.10 -4.59
C HIS A 60 -3.75 -0.91 -5.21
N ILE A 61 -2.51 -0.44 -5.10
CA ILE A 61 -1.34 -1.18 -5.60
C ILE A 61 -1.18 -2.50 -4.85
N ILE A 62 -1.33 -2.49 -3.52
CA ILE A 62 -1.25 -3.71 -2.71
C ILE A 62 -2.33 -4.71 -3.14
N LYS A 63 -3.59 -4.26 -3.29
CA LYS A 63 -4.69 -5.11 -3.77
C LYS A 63 -4.40 -5.66 -5.17
N LEU A 64 -3.81 -4.86 -6.05
CA LEU A 64 -3.40 -5.29 -7.38
C LEU A 64 -2.31 -6.36 -7.32
N ILE A 65 -1.27 -6.16 -6.49
CA ILE A 65 -0.19 -7.15 -6.28
C ILE A 65 -0.76 -8.46 -5.74
N MET A 66 -1.65 -8.40 -4.75
CA MET A 66 -2.34 -9.58 -4.20
C MET A 66 -3.05 -10.38 -5.30
N ASN A 67 -3.89 -9.68 -6.08
CA ASN A 67 -4.67 -10.31 -7.15
C ASN A 67 -3.77 -10.89 -8.25
N LEU A 68 -2.73 -10.17 -8.66
CA LEU A 68 -1.77 -10.64 -9.66
C LEU A 68 -0.97 -11.84 -9.17
N SER A 69 -0.48 -11.80 -7.93
CA SER A 69 0.27 -12.89 -7.32
C SER A 69 -0.57 -14.17 -7.28
N PHE A 70 -1.83 -14.05 -6.83
CA PHE A 70 -2.76 -15.19 -6.82
C PHE A 70 -3.07 -15.69 -8.23
N LYS A 71 -3.29 -14.78 -9.19
CA LYS A 71 -3.60 -15.17 -10.58
C LYS A 71 -2.45 -15.95 -11.24
N LEU A 72 -1.21 -15.53 -10.99
CA LEU A 72 0.00 -16.12 -11.59
C LEU A 72 0.43 -17.41 -10.91
N THR A 73 0.40 -17.46 -9.58
CA THR A 73 0.96 -18.58 -8.82
C THR A 73 -0.09 -19.58 -8.35
N LYS A 74 -1.38 -19.20 -8.40
CA LYS A 74 -2.50 -19.93 -7.79
C LYS A 74 -2.34 -20.16 -6.29
N LYS A 75 -1.50 -19.35 -5.64
CA LYS A 75 -1.19 -19.43 -4.21
C LYS A 75 -1.57 -18.12 -3.54
N GLU A 76 -2.21 -18.23 -2.38
CA GLU A 76 -2.49 -17.06 -1.57
C GLU A 76 -1.18 -16.53 -0.97
N GLY A 77 -0.91 -15.24 -1.15
CA GLY A 77 0.28 -14.59 -0.61
C GLY A 77 0.04 -14.15 0.84
N PHE A 78 0.99 -14.41 1.73
CA PHE A 78 0.99 -13.93 3.10
C PHE A 78 2.29 -13.18 3.37
N PHE A 79 2.20 -12.11 4.15
CA PHE A 79 3.36 -11.33 4.54
C PHE A 79 4.27 -12.17 5.43
N TYR A 80 5.56 -12.23 5.06
CA TYR A 80 6.59 -12.98 5.74
C TYR A 80 7.50 -12.03 6.51
N SER A 81 7.58 -12.27 7.82
CA SER A 81 8.27 -11.42 8.77
C SER A 81 8.92 -12.29 9.84
N ARG A 82 10.23 -12.10 10.06
CA ARG A 82 10.97 -12.74 11.16
C ARG A 82 10.80 -14.26 11.28
N GLY A 83 10.67 -14.97 10.16
CA GLY A 83 10.50 -16.44 10.17
C GLY A 83 9.06 -16.92 10.16
N ASN A 84 8.08 -16.02 10.31
CA ASN A 84 6.67 -16.35 10.40
C ASN A 84 5.88 -15.68 9.27
N LEU A 85 4.71 -16.24 9.01
CA LEU A 85 3.68 -15.64 8.15
C LEU A 85 2.71 -14.88 9.07
N GLU A 86 2.47 -13.61 8.76
CA GLU A 86 1.67 -12.71 9.60
C GLU A 86 0.17 -12.92 9.36
N ASP A 87 -0.61 -12.74 10.42
CA ASP A 87 -2.07 -12.60 10.38
C ASP A 87 -2.46 -11.14 10.11
N GLY A 88 -3.64 -10.95 9.51
CA GLY A 88 -4.37 -9.69 9.55
C GLY A 88 -5.22 -9.57 10.82
N ILE A 89 -5.81 -8.40 11.06
CA ILE A 89 -6.77 -8.22 12.17
C ILE A 89 -8.05 -9.02 11.90
N TYR A 90 -8.45 -9.09 10.62
CA TYR A 90 -9.66 -9.74 10.14
C TYR A 90 -9.38 -10.97 9.28
N THR A 91 -8.13 -11.18 8.85
CA THR A 91 -7.74 -12.29 7.97
C THR A 91 -6.76 -13.23 8.67
N LYS A 92 -7.11 -14.52 8.77
CA LYS A 92 -6.20 -15.54 9.30
C LYS A 92 -5.27 -16.10 8.24
N ASN A 93 -4.02 -16.30 8.63
CA ASN A 93 -2.99 -16.95 7.87
C ASN A 93 -3.23 -18.47 7.81
N ASN A 94 -3.40 -18.96 6.60
CA ASN A 94 -3.49 -20.39 6.29
C ASN A 94 -2.34 -20.86 5.37
N GLY A 95 -1.27 -20.07 5.31
CA GLY A 95 -0.11 -20.30 4.47
C GLY A 95 0.81 -21.41 4.99
N ASN A 96 1.56 -22.04 4.06
CA ASN A 96 2.44 -23.15 4.38
C ASN A 96 3.90 -22.71 4.39
N LEU A 97 4.55 -22.69 5.55
CA LEU A 97 5.95 -22.30 5.70
C LEU A 97 6.92 -23.12 4.85
N ASN A 98 6.54 -24.26 4.27
CA ASN A 98 7.38 -24.98 3.30
C ASN A 98 7.66 -24.15 2.02
N GLU A 99 6.88 -23.10 1.77
CA GLU A 99 7.02 -22.23 0.59
C GLU A 99 7.65 -20.86 0.91
N VAL A 100 8.55 -20.78 1.90
CA VAL A 100 9.19 -19.51 2.34
C VAL A 100 9.69 -18.64 1.18
N GLY A 101 10.29 -19.25 0.14
CA GLY A 101 10.83 -18.51 -1.01
C GLY A 101 9.75 -17.75 -1.81
N TYR A 102 8.52 -18.25 -1.84
CA TYR A 102 7.38 -17.52 -2.42
C TYR A 102 6.99 -16.34 -1.53
N TYR A 103 6.76 -16.59 -0.23
CA TYR A 103 6.30 -15.55 0.69
C TYR A 103 7.31 -14.42 0.89
N LYS A 104 8.62 -14.72 0.91
CA LYS A 104 9.68 -13.70 0.94
C LYS A 104 9.60 -12.78 -0.28
N ARG A 105 9.47 -13.35 -1.49
CA ARG A 105 9.35 -12.56 -2.72
C ARG A 105 8.08 -11.74 -2.75
N TYR A 106 6.94 -12.35 -2.40
CA TYR A 106 5.66 -11.67 -2.28
C TYR A 106 5.73 -10.46 -1.33
N SER A 107 6.27 -10.66 -0.14
CA SER A 107 6.41 -9.60 0.88
C SER A 107 7.35 -8.49 0.46
N PHE A 108 8.44 -8.85 -0.23
CA PHE A 108 9.35 -7.86 -0.83
C PHE A 108 8.62 -6.99 -1.85
N PHE A 109 7.86 -7.59 -2.79
CA PHE A 109 7.12 -6.83 -3.78
C PHE A 109 6.01 -5.96 -3.18
N LEU A 110 5.33 -6.46 -2.16
CA LEU A 110 4.32 -5.69 -1.42
C LEU A 110 4.86 -4.41 -0.81
N ILE A 111 6.13 -4.38 -0.37
CA ILE A 111 6.76 -3.17 0.18
C ILE A 111 7.42 -2.33 -0.90
N ALA A 112 8.21 -2.98 -1.77
CA ALA A 112 9.07 -2.30 -2.72
C ALA A 112 8.26 -1.54 -3.79
N ILE A 113 7.25 -2.17 -4.38
CA ILE A 113 6.51 -1.57 -5.50
C ILE A 113 5.76 -0.30 -5.06
N PRO A 114 4.94 -0.31 -3.99
CA PRO A 114 4.23 0.91 -3.58
C PRO A 114 5.19 2.03 -3.15
N SER A 115 6.26 1.68 -2.42
CA SER A 115 7.26 2.65 -1.95
C SER A 115 8.00 3.32 -3.11
N LEU A 116 8.46 2.53 -4.09
CA LEU A 116 9.13 3.05 -5.28
C LEU A 116 8.20 3.93 -6.10
N LEU A 117 6.95 3.51 -6.28
CA LEU A 117 5.98 4.30 -7.06
C LEU A 117 5.69 5.65 -6.40
N ILE A 118 5.48 5.70 -5.07
CA ILE A 118 5.30 6.99 -4.37
C ILE A 118 6.54 7.86 -4.49
N LEU A 119 7.73 7.28 -4.29
CA LEU A 119 8.98 8.03 -4.40
C LEU A 119 9.15 8.62 -5.80
N THR A 120 8.88 7.84 -6.85
CA THR A 120 8.90 8.34 -8.24
C THR A 120 7.89 9.45 -8.45
N LEU A 121 6.65 9.31 -7.96
CA LEU A 121 5.65 10.38 -8.07
C LEU A 121 6.06 11.65 -7.34
N LEU A 122 6.71 11.55 -6.18
CA LEU A 122 7.23 12.71 -5.45
C LEU A 122 8.36 13.40 -6.21
N ILE A 123 9.30 12.63 -6.77
CA ILE A 123 10.39 13.18 -7.60
C ILE A 123 9.81 13.89 -8.82
N LEU A 124 8.87 13.28 -9.53
CA LEU A 124 8.22 13.89 -10.69
C LEU A 124 7.42 15.15 -10.31
N ALA A 125 6.68 15.11 -9.21
CA ALA A 125 5.96 16.30 -8.73
C ALA A 125 6.93 17.44 -8.43
N ARG A 126 8.12 17.13 -7.89
CA ARG A 126 9.14 18.13 -7.58
C ARG A 126 9.93 18.61 -8.78
N GLU A 127 10.21 17.78 -9.78
CA GLU A 127 11.01 18.18 -10.96
C GLU A 127 10.21 18.96 -12.02
N PHE A 128 8.89 18.79 -12.07
CA PHE A 128 8.04 19.37 -13.12
C PHE A 128 7.15 20.51 -12.66
N LEU A 129 6.93 20.66 -11.36
CA LEU A 129 6.01 21.67 -10.78
C LEU A 129 6.72 22.58 -9.77
N CYS A 130 8.02 22.36 -9.62
CA CYS A 130 9.04 23.14 -8.96
C CYS A 130 10.30 23.04 -9.84
#